data_AF-A0A841GJM8-F1
#
_entry.id   AF-A0A841GJM8-F1
#
_cell.length_a   1.000
_cell.length_b   1.000
_cell.length_c   1.000
_cell.angle_alpha   90.00
_cell.angle_beta   90.00
_cell.angle_gamma   90.00
#
_symmetry.space_group_name_H-M   'P 1'
#
loop_
_entity.id
_entity.type
_entity.pdbx_description
1 polymer ?
#
loop_
_entity_poly.entity_id
_entity_poly.type
_entity_poly.pdbx_seq_one_letter_code
_entity_poly.pdbx_strand_id
1 'polypeptide(L)'
;MRVRLRFWLVLPALLASASLAAAQAAAPDSTPRDRFMATLERCAHRPAPSDTVAADPALRRELLAMVAADQRDREFTRTMGAAAPPESQMRLMMHNDSARTARLRQIVREDGWPTAVRVGWDGANAAFLVLQHATDPVFQALMLPEVQDAYRRGELEGQSVALLTDRVRAEAGLRQRYGMQPELRDGRYVLGDVEDVAGLPARRAELCVLPVDVYHMMMEEMYGLRDHGVGLFQAPATP
;
A
#
# COMPACT_ATOMS: atom_id res chain seq x y z
N MET A 1 50.02 26.82 -58.19
CA MET A 1 50.31 27.37 -56.84
C MET A 1 49.22 28.35 -56.43
N ARG A 2 48.39 28.00 -55.44
CA ARG A 2 48.03 28.82 -54.26
C ARG A 2 46.85 28.16 -53.53
N VAL A 3 47.10 27.90 -52.26
CA VAL A 3 46.24 27.32 -51.23
C VAL A 3 45.15 28.33 -50.81
N ARG A 4 43.96 27.85 -50.43
CA ARG A 4 43.27 28.23 -49.17
C ARG A 4 42.07 27.32 -48.86
N LEU A 5 42.14 26.69 -47.69
CA LEU A 5 41.09 25.95 -46.98
C LEU A 5 39.91 26.84 -46.59
N ARG A 6 38.71 26.24 -46.43
CA ARG A 6 37.97 26.25 -45.15
C ARG A 6 36.76 25.29 -45.17
N PHE A 7 36.73 24.45 -44.14
CA PHE A 7 35.66 23.53 -43.72
C PHE A 7 34.34 24.22 -43.40
N TRP A 8 33.22 23.53 -43.63
CA TRP A 8 32.07 23.53 -42.70
C TRP A 8 31.41 22.14 -42.66
N LEU A 9 31.29 21.62 -41.43
CA LEU A 9 30.56 20.42 -41.03
C LEU A 9 29.05 20.62 -41.21
N VAL A 10 28.33 19.55 -41.57
CA VAL A 10 26.90 19.41 -41.25
C VAL A 10 26.67 18.03 -40.64
N LEU A 11 26.45 18.02 -39.32
CA LEU A 11 25.88 16.89 -38.57
C LEU A 11 24.38 16.75 -38.89
N PRO A 12 23.84 15.54 -39.09
CA PRO A 12 22.40 15.34 -39.06
C PRO A 12 21.91 15.25 -37.60
N ALA A 13 21.11 16.22 -37.19
CA ALA A 13 20.37 16.18 -35.93
C ALA A 13 19.13 15.29 -36.10
N LEU A 14 19.22 14.03 -35.65
CA LEU A 14 18.06 13.19 -35.39
C LEU A 14 17.51 13.56 -33.99
N LEU A 15 16.47 14.39 -33.98
CA LEU A 15 15.69 14.68 -32.77
C LEU A 15 14.90 13.43 -32.39
N ALA A 16 15.33 12.77 -31.32
CA ALA A 16 14.57 11.73 -30.64
C ALA A 16 13.30 12.34 -30.02
N SER A 17 12.14 11.95 -30.52
CA SER A 17 10.87 12.17 -29.85
C SER A 17 10.72 11.16 -28.71
N ALA A 18 11.30 11.50 -27.56
CA ALA A 18 10.95 10.89 -26.28
C ALA A 18 9.97 11.84 -25.57
N SER A 19 8.67 11.60 -25.74
CA SER A 19 7.65 12.19 -24.87
C SER A 19 7.72 11.48 -23.52
N LEU A 20 8.64 11.93 -22.66
CA LEU A 20 8.53 11.74 -21.23
C LEU A 20 7.32 12.54 -20.76
N ALA A 21 6.17 11.88 -20.63
CA ALA A 21 5.16 12.35 -19.70
C ALA A 21 5.76 12.21 -18.30
N ALA A 22 6.56 13.20 -17.89
CA ALA A 22 6.91 13.37 -16.49
C ALA A 22 5.58 13.46 -15.74
N ALA A 23 5.31 12.47 -14.91
CA ALA A 23 4.22 12.48 -13.96
C ALA A 23 4.32 13.78 -13.15
N GLN A 24 3.59 14.84 -13.52
CA GLN A 24 3.52 16.04 -12.70
C GLN A 24 2.89 15.61 -11.38
N ALA A 25 3.69 15.56 -10.32
CA ALA A 25 3.15 15.56 -8.96
C ALA A 25 2.29 16.82 -8.81
N ALA A 26 1.23 16.75 -8.01
CA ALA A 26 0.46 17.94 -7.65
C ALA A 26 1.41 19.05 -7.14
N ALA A 27 1.11 20.30 -7.47
CA ALA A 27 1.96 21.44 -7.12
C ALA A 27 2.24 21.46 -5.60
N PRO A 28 3.46 21.80 -5.16
CA PRO A 28 3.85 21.72 -3.74
C PRO A 28 2.94 22.53 -2.79
N ASP A 29 2.26 23.56 -3.31
CA ASP A 29 1.40 24.46 -2.52
C ASP A 29 -0.11 24.10 -2.54
N SER A 30 -0.51 23.00 -3.19
CA SER A 30 -1.93 22.62 -3.26
C SER A 30 -2.48 22.17 -1.89
N THR A 31 -3.80 22.18 -1.69
CA THR A 31 -4.36 21.66 -0.43
C THR A 31 -4.27 20.13 -0.36
N PRO A 32 -4.36 19.50 0.83
CA PRO A 32 -4.46 18.03 0.95
C PRO A 32 -5.62 17.45 0.14
N ARG A 33 -6.77 18.15 0.08
CA ARG A 33 -7.92 17.77 -0.74
C ARG A 33 -7.56 17.75 -2.22
N ASP A 34 -6.88 18.79 -2.73
CA ASP A 34 -6.49 18.85 -4.14
C ASP A 34 -5.53 17.73 -4.52
N ARG A 35 -4.56 17.41 -3.66
CA ARG A 35 -3.64 16.28 -3.89
C ARG A 35 -4.37 14.94 -3.86
N PHE A 36 -5.32 14.77 -2.94
CA PHE A 36 -6.15 13.58 -2.88
C PHE A 36 -6.98 13.41 -4.16
N MET A 37 -7.66 14.46 -4.61
CA MET A 37 -8.45 14.44 -5.85
C MET A 37 -7.59 14.15 -7.08
N ALA A 38 -6.39 14.76 -7.18
CA ALA A 38 -5.47 14.51 -8.27
C ALA A 38 -4.99 13.04 -8.32
N THR A 39 -4.82 12.39 -7.15
CA THR A 39 -4.55 10.94 -7.09
C THR A 39 -5.75 10.14 -7.58
N LEU A 40 -6.97 10.49 -7.15
CA LEU A 40 -8.18 9.80 -7.60
C LEU A 40 -8.35 9.90 -9.12
N GLU A 41 -8.20 11.08 -9.71
CA GLU A 41 -8.32 11.29 -11.16
C GLU A 41 -7.30 10.47 -11.96
N ARG A 42 -6.05 10.44 -11.49
CA ARG A 42 -4.99 9.63 -12.11
C ARG A 42 -5.31 8.14 -12.10
N CYS A 43 -6.02 7.70 -11.09
CA CYS A 43 -6.30 6.29 -10.83
C CYS A 43 -7.71 5.84 -11.23
N ALA A 44 -8.57 6.78 -11.65
CA ALA A 44 -9.95 6.54 -12.04
C ALA A 44 -10.10 5.59 -13.25
N HIS A 45 -9.05 5.47 -14.08
CA HIS A 45 -9.04 4.61 -15.26
C HIS A 45 -8.65 3.16 -14.96
N ARG A 46 -8.31 2.84 -13.71
CA ARG A 46 -8.02 1.46 -13.33
C ARG A 46 -9.33 0.66 -13.38
N PRO A 47 -9.37 -0.49 -14.07
CA PRO A 47 -10.58 -1.30 -14.11
C PRO A 47 -11.00 -1.62 -12.67
N ALA A 48 -12.30 -1.43 -12.40
CA ALA A 48 -12.88 -1.79 -11.12
C ALA A 48 -12.63 -3.28 -10.86
N PRO A 49 -12.53 -3.68 -9.58
CA PRO A 49 -12.53 -5.08 -9.21
C PRO A 49 -13.60 -5.84 -9.97
N SER A 50 -13.23 -6.91 -10.67
CA SER A 50 -14.22 -7.72 -11.35
C SER A 50 -15.05 -8.44 -10.28
N ASP A 51 -16.37 -8.28 -10.33
CA ASP A 51 -17.33 -9.12 -9.60
C ASP A 51 -17.33 -10.55 -10.18
N THR A 52 -16.17 -11.20 -10.15
CA THR A 52 -16.04 -12.60 -10.55
C THR A 52 -16.70 -13.46 -9.49
N VAL A 53 -17.62 -14.33 -9.92
CA VAL A 53 -18.09 -15.45 -9.11
C VAL A 53 -16.86 -16.27 -8.71
N ALA A 54 -16.58 -16.33 -7.41
CA ALA A 54 -15.44 -17.06 -6.87
C ALA A 54 -15.57 -18.55 -7.21
N ALA A 55 -14.56 -19.13 -7.86
CA ALA A 55 -14.51 -20.56 -8.15
C ALA A 55 -14.51 -21.43 -6.88
N ASP A 56 -14.02 -20.89 -5.77
CA ASP A 56 -13.97 -21.53 -4.45
C ASP A 56 -14.65 -20.63 -3.38
N PRO A 57 -15.99 -20.66 -3.30
CA PRO A 57 -16.72 -19.85 -2.33
C PRO A 57 -16.48 -20.31 -0.89
N ALA A 58 -16.00 -21.54 -0.66
CA ALA A 58 -15.67 -22.04 0.67
C ALA A 58 -14.39 -21.40 1.19
N LEU A 59 -13.32 -21.42 0.39
CA LEU A 59 -12.06 -20.76 0.74
C LEU A 59 -12.26 -19.24 0.88
N ARG A 60 -13.05 -18.62 -0.01
CA ARG A 60 -13.42 -17.20 0.14
C ARG A 60 -14.00 -16.90 1.53
N ARG A 61 -15.00 -17.68 1.97
CA ARG A 61 -15.61 -17.50 3.30
C ARG A 61 -14.60 -17.69 4.42
N GLU A 62 -13.68 -18.64 4.28
CA GLU A 62 -12.62 -18.87 5.26
C GLU A 62 -11.67 -17.66 5.38
N LEU A 63 -11.17 -17.14 4.24
CA LEU A 63 -10.31 -15.96 4.21
C LEU A 63 -10.99 -14.73 4.83
N LEU A 64 -12.27 -14.50 4.47
CA LEU A 64 -13.07 -13.42 5.04
C LEU A 64 -13.27 -13.58 6.55
N ALA A 65 -13.48 -14.81 7.04
CA ALA A 65 -13.58 -15.07 8.47
C ALA A 65 -12.27 -14.81 9.20
N MET A 66 -11.13 -15.17 8.61
CA MET A 66 -9.80 -14.89 9.18
C MET A 66 -9.54 -13.39 9.30
N VAL A 67 -9.80 -12.62 8.24
CA VAL A 67 -9.59 -11.16 8.29
C VAL A 67 -10.58 -10.47 9.22
N ALA A 68 -11.83 -10.93 9.28
CA ALA A 68 -12.79 -10.40 10.25
C ALA A 68 -12.34 -10.65 11.70
N ALA A 69 -11.72 -11.80 11.99
CA ALA A 69 -11.14 -12.07 13.29
C ALA A 69 -9.89 -11.21 13.56
N ASP A 70 -9.02 -11.03 12.57
CA ASP A 70 -7.85 -10.12 12.64
C ASP A 70 -8.26 -8.69 12.98
N GLN A 71 -9.28 -8.16 12.31
CA GLN A 71 -9.76 -6.79 12.57
C GLN A 71 -10.39 -6.65 13.96
N ARG A 72 -11.11 -7.68 14.44
CA ARG A 72 -11.64 -7.70 15.82
C ARG A 72 -10.53 -7.67 16.86
N ASP A 73 -9.46 -8.42 16.65
CA ASP A 73 -8.31 -8.42 17.58
C ASP A 73 -7.62 -7.05 17.66
N ARG A 74 -7.79 -6.20 16.64
CA ARG A 74 -7.18 -4.87 16.52
C ARG A 74 -8.13 -3.71 16.86
N GLU A 75 -9.40 -3.97 17.14
CA GLU A 75 -10.42 -2.93 17.37
C GLU A 75 -9.98 -1.94 18.47
N PHE A 76 -9.34 -2.47 19.51
CA PHE A 76 -8.84 -1.67 20.62
C PHE A 76 -7.90 -0.55 20.16
N THR A 77 -7.15 -0.74 19.06
CA THR A 77 -6.21 0.27 18.54
C THR A 77 -6.91 1.57 18.09
N ARG A 78 -8.19 1.53 17.73
CA ARG A 78 -8.94 2.72 17.29
C ARG A 78 -9.24 3.70 18.41
N THR A 79 -9.28 3.24 19.66
CA THR A 79 -9.73 4.03 20.81
C THR A 79 -8.62 4.39 21.80
N MET A 80 -7.39 3.95 21.55
CA MET A 80 -6.26 4.20 22.46
C MET A 80 -5.65 5.60 22.32
N GLY A 81 -5.86 6.28 21.18
CA GLY A 81 -5.10 7.48 20.86
C GLY A 81 -3.59 7.19 20.93
N ALA A 82 -2.84 8.04 21.62
CA ALA A 82 -1.38 7.90 21.74
C ALA A 82 -0.94 6.92 22.85
N ALA A 83 -1.86 6.24 23.53
CA ALA A 83 -1.52 5.29 24.58
C ALA A 83 -0.88 4.01 24.01
N ALA A 84 0.03 3.40 24.78
CA ALA A 84 0.60 2.12 24.42
C ALA A 84 -0.45 0.99 24.51
N PRO A 85 -0.42 0.01 23.59
CA PRO A 85 -1.29 -1.15 23.64
C PRO A 85 -1.07 -1.97 24.92
N PRO A 86 -2.14 -2.43 25.60
CA PRO A 86 -2.01 -3.37 26.71
C PRO A 86 -1.25 -4.62 26.28
N GLU A 87 -0.22 -5.01 27.04
CA GLU A 87 0.65 -6.14 26.69
C GLU A 87 -0.13 -7.45 26.52
N SER A 88 -1.17 -7.66 27.33
CA SER A 88 -2.05 -8.83 27.22
C SER A 88 -2.81 -8.87 25.89
N GLN A 89 -3.29 -7.73 25.40
CA GLN A 89 -3.97 -7.63 24.11
C GLN A 89 -2.97 -7.82 22.95
N MET A 90 -1.78 -7.24 23.05
CA MET A 90 -0.71 -7.44 22.07
C MET A 90 -0.31 -8.92 21.95
N ARG A 91 -0.09 -9.60 23.08
CA ARG A 91 0.24 -11.04 23.09
C ARG A 91 -0.88 -11.90 22.49
N LEU A 92 -2.14 -11.60 22.81
CA LEU A 92 -3.28 -12.32 22.25
C LEU A 92 -3.37 -12.12 20.72
N MET A 93 -3.23 -10.88 20.26
CA MET A 93 -3.24 -10.54 18.84
C MET A 93 -2.13 -11.28 18.09
N MET A 94 -0.89 -11.24 18.58
CA MET A 94 0.24 -11.96 17.97
C MET A 94 0.04 -13.48 17.97
N HIS A 95 -0.54 -14.04 19.04
CA HIS A 95 -0.88 -15.47 19.09
C HIS A 95 -1.87 -15.85 17.99
N ASN A 96 -2.93 -15.06 17.84
CA ASN A 96 -3.95 -15.29 16.81
C ASN A 96 -3.40 -15.08 15.40
N ASP A 97 -2.54 -14.08 15.20
CA ASP A 97 -1.85 -13.82 13.92
C ASP A 97 -0.95 -14.99 13.53
N SER A 98 -0.25 -15.61 14.49
CA SER A 98 0.54 -16.82 14.24
C SER A 98 -0.33 -17.98 13.73
N ALA A 99 -1.53 -18.16 14.27
CA ALA A 99 -2.45 -19.21 13.81
C ALA A 99 -2.95 -18.93 12.38
N ARG A 100 -3.32 -17.67 12.07
CA ARG A 100 -3.72 -17.25 10.72
C ARG A 100 -2.56 -17.37 9.72
N THR A 101 -1.35 -17.03 10.15
CA THR A 101 -0.11 -17.19 9.35
C THR A 101 0.09 -18.64 8.97
N ALA A 102 -0.05 -19.56 9.94
CA ALA A 102 0.07 -21.00 9.69
C ALA A 102 -0.98 -21.48 8.68
N ARG A 103 -2.23 -21.02 8.82
CA ARG A 103 -3.32 -21.40 7.91
C ARG A 103 -3.12 -20.84 6.50
N LEU A 104 -2.77 -19.57 6.35
CA LEU A 104 -2.50 -18.98 5.04
C LEU A 104 -1.33 -19.70 4.34
N ARG A 105 -0.28 -20.06 5.09
CA ARG A 105 0.84 -20.84 4.53
C ARG A 105 0.38 -22.20 4.02
N GLN A 106 -0.52 -22.87 4.75
CA GLN A 106 -1.08 -24.14 4.30
C GLN A 106 -1.83 -23.96 2.98
N ILE A 107 -2.72 -22.97 2.89
CA ILE A 107 -3.46 -22.64 1.66
C ILE A 107 -2.50 -22.39 0.50
N VAL A 108 -1.47 -21.58 0.71
CA VAL A 108 -0.47 -21.27 -0.32
C VAL A 108 0.33 -22.51 -0.75
N ARG A 109 0.66 -23.40 0.20
CA ARG A 109 1.42 -24.63 -0.11
C ARG A 109 0.61 -25.64 -0.90
N GLU A 110 -0.68 -25.76 -0.60
CA GLU A 110 -1.56 -26.74 -1.24
C GLU A 110 -2.00 -26.26 -2.64
N ASP A 111 -2.31 -24.97 -2.77
CA ASP A 111 -3.02 -24.46 -3.95
C ASP A 111 -2.42 -23.20 -4.59
N GLY A 112 -1.32 -22.66 -4.06
CA GLY A 112 -0.76 -21.38 -4.47
C GLY A 112 -1.50 -20.16 -3.90
N TRP A 113 -1.11 -18.97 -4.36
CA TRP A 113 -1.68 -17.71 -3.88
C TRP A 113 -3.21 -17.62 -4.17
N PRO A 114 -4.07 -17.20 -3.22
CA PRO A 114 -5.50 -17.03 -3.45
C PRO A 114 -5.80 -15.87 -4.41
N THR A 115 -5.89 -16.15 -5.71
CA THR A 115 -6.21 -15.16 -6.74
C THR A 115 -7.67 -14.74 -6.73
N ALA A 116 -7.98 -13.58 -7.31
CA ALA A 116 -9.36 -13.09 -7.39
C ALA A 116 -10.29 -14.04 -8.19
N VAL A 117 -9.77 -14.74 -9.21
CA VAL A 117 -10.54 -15.75 -9.95
C VAL A 117 -11.03 -16.87 -9.02
N ARG A 118 -10.19 -17.27 -8.05
CA ARG A 118 -10.52 -18.36 -7.13
C ARG A 118 -11.42 -17.90 -6.00
N VAL A 119 -11.05 -16.81 -5.32
CA VAL A 119 -11.68 -16.41 -4.05
C VAL A 119 -12.44 -15.09 -4.12
N GLY A 120 -12.62 -14.52 -5.31
CA GLY A 120 -13.15 -13.17 -5.47
C GLY A 120 -12.14 -12.12 -5.03
N TRP A 121 -12.40 -10.87 -5.43
CA TRP A 121 -11.51 -9.75 -5.10
C TRP A 121 -11.40 -9.49 -3.59
N ASP A 122 -12.51 -9.63 -2.85
CA ASP A 122 -12.52 -9.47 -1.40
C ASP A 122 -11.81 -10.61 -0.67
N GLY A 123 -11.88 -11.83 -1.20
CA GLY A 123 -11.08 -12.96 -0.71
C GLY A 123 -9.58 -12.76 -0.94
N ALA A 124 -9.17 -12.25 -2.11
CA ALA A 124 -7.77 -11.94 -2.40
C ALA A 124 -7.24 -10.84 -1.45
N ASN A 125 -8.05 -9.80 -1.21
CA ASN A 125 -7.74 -8.75 -0.23
C ASN A 125 -7.67 -9.28 1.21
N ALA A 126 -8.56 -10.20 1.59
CA ALA A 126 -8.51 -10.85 2.89
C ALA A 126 -7.23 -11.69 3.06
N ALA A 127 -6.82 -12.44 2.03
CA ALA A 127 -5.55 -13.16 2.03
C ALA A 127 -4.35 -12.22 2.18
N PHE A 128 -4.36 -11.10 1.45
CA PHE A 128 -3.34 -10.06 1.58
C PHE A 128 -3.26 -9.50 3.01
N LEU A 129 -4.39 -9.16 3.64
CA LEU A 129 -4.38 -8.61 5.01
C LEU A 129 -3.86 -9.62 6.04
N VAL A 130 -4.19 -10.91 5.89
CA VAL A 130 -3.60 -11.96 6.73
C VAL A 130 -2.08 -12.06 6.52
N LEU A 131 -1.61 -11.99 5.27
CA LEU A 131 -0.16 -11.93 4.97
C LEU A 131 0.49 -10.68 5.57
N GLN A 132 -0.18 -9.53 5.45
CA GLN A 132 0.32 -8.25 5.92
C GLN A 132 0.58 -8.25 7.42
N HIS A 133 -0.23 -8.98 8.18
CA HIS A 133 -0.13 -9.15 9.62
C HIS A 133 0.57 -10.45 10.04
N ALA A 134 1.13 -11.19 9.09
CA ALA A 134 1.80 -12.44 9.41
C ALA A 134 2.99 -12.24 10.36
N THR A 135 3.17 -13.16 11.31
CA THR A 135 4.27 -13.16 12.28
C THR A 135 5.54 -13.84 11.74
N ASP A 136 5.66 -13.96 10.42
CA ASP A 136 6.80 -14.58 9.73
C ASP A 136 7.30 -13.65 8.61
N PRO A 137 8.36 -12.85 8.89
CA PRO A 137 8.97 -11.97 7.90
C PRO A 137 9.51 -12.69 6.67
N VAL A 138 9.97 -13.93 6.81
CA VAL A 138 10.47 -14.72 5.67
C VAL A 138 9.30 -15.10 4.76
N PHE A 139 8.16 -15.51 5.33
CA PHE A 139 6.96 -15.76 4.55
C PHE A 139 6.45 -14.50 3.82
N GLN A 140 6.47 -13.35 4.50
CA GLN A 140 6.15 -12.06 3.86
C GLN A 140 7.05 -11.75 2.67
N ALA A 141 8.36 -11.93 2.82
CA ALA A 141 9.32 -11.72 1.75
C ALA A 141 9.10 -12.68 0.57
N LEU A 142 8.82 -13.97 0.86
CA LEU A 142 8.55 -14.99 -0.16
C LEU A 142 7.28 -14.71 -0.95
N MET A 143 6.26 -14.10 -0.33
CA MET A 143 4.97 -13.81 -0.97
C MET A 143 4.92 -12.43 -1.65
N LEU A 144 5.93 -11.58 -1.46
CA LEU A 144 5.97 -10.26 -2.11
C LEU A 144 5.85 -10.33 -3.65
N PRO A 145 6.51 -11.27 -4.36
CA PRO A 145 6.28 -11.45 -5.81
C PRO A 145 4.82 -11.76 -6.15
N GLU A 146 4.15 -12.64 -5.39
CA GLU A 146 2.75 -12.99 -5.63
C GLU A 146 1.82 -11.78 -5.47
N VAL A 147 2.07 -10.92 -4.49
CA VAL A 147 1.32 -9.67 -4.28
C VAL A 147 1.56 -8.68 -5.42
N GLN A 148 2.81 -8.56 -5.90
CA GLN A 148 3.13 -7.72 -7.06
C GLN A 148 2.45 -8.23 -8.33
N ASP A 149 2.38 -9.54 -8.51
CA ASP A 149 1.76 -10.18 -9.67
C ASP A 149 0.24 -10.03 -9.63
N ALA A 150 -0.37 -10.23 -8.46
CA ALA A 150 -1.79 -9.97 -8.23
C ALA A 150 -2.16 -8.50 -8.53
N TYR A 151 -1.33 -7.53 -8.10
CA TYR A 151 -1.51 -6.12 -8.47
C TYR A 151 -1.45 -5.89 -9.98
N ARG A 152 -0.50 -6.50 -10.69
CA ARG A 152 -0.37 -6.38 -12.16
C ARG A 152 -1.57 -6.99 -12.90
N ARG A 153 -2.21 -8.01 -12.32
CA ARG A 153 -3.46 -8.60 -12.82
C ARG A 153 -4.72 -7.83 -12.41
N GLY A 154 -4.60 -6.77 -11.60
CA GLY A 154 -5.74 -6.01 -11.09
C GLY A 154 -6.52 -6.72 -9.97
N GLU A 155 -5.91 -7.71 -9.32
CA GLU A 155 -6.51 -8.51 -8.24
C GLU A 155 -6.29 -7.90 -6.85
N LEU A 156 -5.32 -6.98 -6.73
CA LEU A 156 -5.00 -6.21 -5.52
C LEU A 156 -4.67 -4.75 -5.87
N GLU A 157 -4.85 -3.86 -4.91
CA GLU A 157 -4.51 -2.44 -4.99
C GLU A 157 -3.01 -2.20 -4.80
N GLY A 158 -2.52 -1.07 -5.31
CA GLY A 158 -1.10 -0.73 -5.18
C GLY A 158 -0.69 -0.41 -3.74
N GLN A 159 -1.65 -0.05 -2.89
CA GLN A 159 -1.42 0.04 -1.44
C GLN A 159 -0.95 -1.30 -0.86
N SER A 160 -1.45 -2.43 -1.35
CA SER A 160 -1.03 -3.76 -0.89
C SER A 160 0.44 -4.03 -1.22
N VAL A 161 0.87 -3.66 -2.43
CA VAL A 161 2.28 -3.72 -2.83
C VAL A 161 3.15 -2.79 -1.97
N ALA A 162 2.71 -1.56 -1.75
CA ALA A 162 3.46 -0.56 -0.99
C ALA A 162 3.66 -0.97 0.48
N LEU A 163 2.58 -1.42 1.13
CA LEU A 163 2.61 -1.87 2.54
C LEU A 163 3.55 -3.05 2.73
N LEU A 164 3.43 -4.10 1.92
CA LEU A 164 4.24 -5.30 2.08
C LEU A 164 5.70 -5.06 1.69
N THR A 165 5.95 -4.27 0.65
CA THR A 165 7.32 -3.88 0.28
C THR A 165 8.03 -3.18 1.44
N ASP A 166 7.39 -2.18 2.05
CA ASP A 166 8.00 -1.45 3.15
C ASP A 166 8.10 -2.28 4.43
N ARG A 167 7.15 -3.21 4.68
CA ARG A 167 7.28 -4.16 5.80
C ARG A 167 8.48 -5.08 5.62
N VAL A 168 8.61 -5.72 4.46
CA VAL A 168 9.76 -6.61 4.16
C VAL A 168 11.09 -5.86 4.26
N ARG A 169 11.13 -4.60 3.78
CA ARG A 169 12.33 -3.76 3.89
C ARG A 169 12.66 -3.39 5.33
N ALA A 170 11.67 -3.01 6.12
CA ALA A 170 11.85 -2.68 7.52
C ALA A 170 12.41 -3.88 8.31
N GLU A 171 11.85 -5.08 8.10
CA GLU A 171 12.36 -6.33 8.71
C GLU A 171 13.80 -6.66 8.27
N ALA A 172 14.20 -6.24 7.07
CA ALA A 172 15.56 -6.38 6.57
C ALA A 172 16.51 -5.22 7.00
N GLY A 173 16.05 -4.28 7.82
CA GLY A 173 16.83 -3.09 8.22
C GLY A 173 17.10 -2.10 7.08
N LEU A 174 16.29 -2.15 6.02
CA LEU A 174 16.40 -1.29 4.85
C LEU A 174 15.43 -0.10 4.93
N ARG A 175 15.86 1.02 4.37
CA ARG A 175 15.04 2.25 4.25
C ARG A 175 13.79 1.97 3.43
N GLN A 176 12.66 2.54 3.82
CA GLN A 176 11.36 2.35 3.16
C GLN A 176 11.38 2.90 1.72
N ARG A 177 10.56 2.33 0.84
CA ARG A 177 10.41 2.79 -0.54
C ARG A 177 9.19 3.70 -0.70
N TYR A 178 8.10 3.39 -0.02
CA TYR A 178 6.82 4.08 -0.16
C TYR A 178 6.38 4.84 1.10
N GLY A 179 7.06 4.72 2.24
CA GLY A 179 6.71 5.40 3.48
C GLY A 179 5.43 4.87 4.12
N MET A 180 5.23 3.55 4.13
CA MET A 180 4.03 2.89 4.66
C MET A 180 4.16 2.42 6.13
N GLN A 181 5.33 2.59 6.75
CA GLN A 181 5.59 2.33 8.17
C GLN A 181 5.94 3.67 8.85
N PRO A 182 4.94 4.54 9.12
CA PRO A 182 5.19 5.80 9.81
C PRO A 182 5.57 5.58 11.27
N GLU A 183 6.25 6.55 11.85
CA GLU A 183 6.55 6.57 13.28
C GLU A 183 5.55 7.46 14.00
N LEU A 184 5.12 7.06 15.19
CA LEU A 184 4.32 7.91 16.07
C LEU A 184 5.25 8.76 16.93
N ARG A 185 5.26 10.08 16.72
CA ARG A 185 6.03 11.05 17.51
C ARG A 185 5.12 12.19 17.94
N ASP A 186 5.07 12.47 19.24
CA ASP A 186 4.25 13.55 19.83
C ASP A 186 2.77 13.53 19.36
N GLY A 187 2.19 12.33 19.29
CA GLY A 187 0.80 12.12 18.85
C GLY A 187 0.56 12.39 17.36
N ARG A 188 1.61 12.35 16.54
CA ARG A 188 1.54 12.51 15.07
C ARG A 188 2.23 11.36 14.35
N TYR A 189 1.68 10.98 13.20
CA TYR A 189 2.37 10.09 12.29
C TYR A 189 3.37 10.90 11.45
N VAL A 190 4.65 10.61 11.62
CA VAL A 190 5.73 11.19 10.85
C VAL A 190 6.33 10.15 9.91
N LEU A 191 6.88 10.63 8.79
CA LEU A 191 7.55 9.79 7.82
C LEU A 191 8.78 9.13 8.47
N GLY A 192 8.80 7.80 8.51
CA GLY A 192 10.00 7.04 8.87
C GLY A 192 11.08 7.15 7.80
N ASP A 193 12.23 6.50 8.00
CA ASP A 193 13.33 6.60 7.04
C ASP A 193 12.97 5.98 5.68
N VAL A 194 13.06 6.79 4.61
CA VAL A 194 12.76 6.42 3.21
C VAL A 194 13.98 6.61 2.33
N GLU A 195 14.21 5.71 1.37
CA GLU A 195 15.43 5.70 0.54
C GLU A 195 15.67 7.01 -0.23
N ASP A 196 14.59 7.65 -0.68
CA ASP A 196 14.62 8.91 -1.42
C ASP A 196 13.33 9.71 -1.15
N VAL A 197 13.44 10.78 -0.36
CA VAL A 197 12.30 11.64 -0.01
C VAL A 197 11.78 12.41 -1.22
N ALA A 198 12.66 12.86 -2.13
CA ALA A 198 12.28 13.72 -3.24
C ALA A 198 11.47 12.96 -4.30
N GLY A 199 11.82 11.70 -4.59
CA GLY A 199 11.07 10.84 -5.51
C GLY A 199 9.89 10.10 -4.88
N LEU A 200 9.66 10.22 -3.57
CA LEU A 200 8.55 9.54 -2.88
C LEU A 200 7.16 9.84 -3.48
N PRO A 201 6.80 11.11 -3.81
CA PRO A 201 5.50 11.40 -4.40
C PRO A 201 5.27 10.67 -5.73
N ALA A 202 6.30 10.59 -6.59
CA ALA A 202 6.21 9.90 -7.88
C ALA A 202 5.96 8.39 -7.69
N ARG A 203 6.73 7.74 -6.81
CA ARG A 203 6.56 6.30 -6.51
C ARG A 203 5.19 5.98 -5.92
N ARG A 204 4.64 6.84 -5.04
CA ARG A 204 3.28 6.65 -4.50
C ARG A 204 2.22 6.83 -5.57
N ALA A 205 2.38 7.83 -6.45
CA ALA A 205 1.46 8.08 -7.56
C ALA A 205 1.43 6.93 -8.58
N GLU A 206 2.58 6.29 -8.87
CA GLU A 206 2.66 5.11 -9.75
C GLU A 206 1.80 3.93 -9.24
N LEU A 207 1.69 3.78 -7.92
CA LEU A 207 0.89 2.72 -7.29
C LEU A 207 -0.52 3.15 -6.91
N CYS A 208 -0.97 4.36 -7.28
CA CYS A 208 -2.26 4.89 -6.83
C CYS A 208 -2.41 4.93 -5.31
N VAL A 209 -1.29 5.13 -4.61
CA VAL A 209 -1.26 5.29 -3.16
C VAL A 209 -1.40 6.77 -2.84
N LEU A 210 -2.18 7.09 -1.80
CA LEU A 210 -2.42 8.46 -1.36
C LEU A 210 -1.11 9.21 -1.13
N PRO A 211 -1.05 10.54 -1.27
CA PRO A 211 0.08 11.33 -0.78
C PRO A 211 0.41 11.00 0.69
N VAL A 212 1.68 11.03 1.06
CA VAL A 212 2.13 10.53 2.38
C VAL A 212 1.54 11.32 3.55
N ASP A 213 1.42 12.64 3.39
CA ASP A 213 0.79 13.54 4.34
C ASP A 213 -0.71 13.25 4.51
N VAL A 214 -1.42 13.05 3.39
CA VAL A 214 -2.85 12.69 3.41
C VAL A 214 -3.06 11.32 4.08
N TYR A 215 -2.20 10.36 3.77
CA TYR A 215 -2.23 9.03 4.40
C TYR A 215 -2.03 9.12 5.92
N HIS A 216 -1.06 9.92 6.39
CA HIS A 216 -0.83 10.12 7.82
C HIS A 216 -2.01 10.82 8.49
N MET A 217 -2.60 11.85 7.88
CA MET A 217 -3.81 12.50 8.40
C MET A 217 -4.96 11.50 8.57
N MET A 218 -5.19 10.63 7.57
CA MET A 218 -6.21 9.59 7.66
C MET A 218 -5.93 8.57 8.76
N MET A 219 -4.67 8.18 8.94
CA MET A 219 -4.28 7.31 10.06
C MET A 219 -4.50 7.98 11.42
N GLU A 220 -4.14 9.27 11.54
CA GLU A 220 -4.36 10.03 12.78
C GLU A 220 -5.84 10.09 13.16
N GLU A 221 -6.74 10.27 12.19
CA GLU A 221 -8.19 10.25 12.43
C GLU A 221 -8.69 8.83 12.76
N MET A 222 -8.27 7.82 11.99
CA MET A 222 -8.68 6.42 12.18
C MET A 222 -8.29 5.85 13.56
N TYR A 223 -7.15 6.27 14.11
CA TYR A 223 -6.67 5.81 15.42
C TYR A 223 -7.00 6.77 16.57
N GLY A 224 -7.85 7.77 16.34
CA GLY A 224 -8.29 8.72 17.37
C GLY A 224 -7.15 9.58 17.94
N LEU A 225 -6.09 9.83 17.16
CA LEU A 225 -4.98 10.69 17.54
C LEU A 225 -5.31 12.17 17.36
N ARG A 226 -6.01 12.50 16.27
CA ARG A 226 -6.39 13.87 15.93
C ARG A 226 -7.59 13.91 15.00
N ASP A 227 -8.50 14.85 15.25
CA ASP A 227 -9.55 15.22 14.31
C ASP A 227 -9.01 16.23 13.30
N HIS A 228 -9.02 15.86 12.03
CA HIS A 228 -8.61 16.73 10.91
C HIS A 228 -9.83 17.33 10.17
N GLY A 229 -11.04 17.11 10.67
CA GLY A 229 -12.28 17.58 10.07
C GLY A 229 -12.60 16.91 8.74
N VAL A 230 -12.01 15.75 8.44
CA VAL A 230 -12.23 15.01 7.19
C VAL A 230 -13.50 14.16 7.28
N GLY A 231 -13.90 13.75 8.49
CA GLY A 231 -15.18 13.08 8.77
C GLY A 231 -15.32 11.72 8.09
N LEU A 232 -14.21 11.11 7.67
CA LEU A 232 -14.20 9.85 6.89
C LEU A 232 -14.38 8.62 7.78
N PHE A 233 -14.08 8.74 9.07
CA PHE A 233 -14.08 7.61 10.02
C PHE A 233 -14.96 7.86 11.25
N GLN A 234 -15.68 8.98 11.30
CA GLN A 234 -16.71 9.18 12.31
C GLN A 234 -17.89 8.24 12.00
N ALA A 235 -18.30 7.43 12.98
CA ALA A 235 -19.58 6.74 12.89
C ALA A 235 -20.67 7.79 12.63
N PRO A 236 -21.67 7.53 11.77
CA PRO A 236 -22.75 8.47 11.56
C PRO A 236 -23.33 8.85 12.93
N ALA A 237 -23.42 10.14 13.20
CA ALA A 237 -24.09 10.63 14.40
C ALA A 237 -25.50 10.01 14.39
N THR A 238 -25.79 9.14 15.35
CA THR A 238 -27.14 8.61 15.53
C THR A 238 -28.06 9.81 15.78
N PRO A 239 -29.15 9.95 15.01
CA PRO A 239 -30.09 11.07 15.14
C PRO A 239 -30.79 11.09 16.51
#